data_AF-A0A951DQE5-F1
#
_entry.id   AF-A0A951DQE5-F1
#
_cell.length_a   1.000
_cell.length_b   1.000
_cell.length_c   1.000
_cell.angle_alpha   90.00
_cell.angle_beta   90.00
_cell.angle_gamma   90.00
#
_symmetry.space_group_name_H-M   'P 1'
#
loop_
_entity.id
_entity.type
_entity.pdbx_description
1 polymer ?
#
loop_
_entity_poly.entity_id
_entity_poly.type
_entity_poly.pdbx_seq_one_letter_code
_entity_poly.pdbx_strand_id
1 'polypeptide(L)'
;RAPGTTLIVDGLFARFPARRKFLRGAASETAACVQTVGPLALAFPDVQFGVFADNREALSTPGNGDLRSAAVAVLGGDVSEHLLEVPAVTIEEGSTRVVEVDGVCATGSYHRAGRSGLIVLVNRRPVINRALTFAVSEAYGSLIPVGRQPVAVVRVQVPPSEVDFNVHPGKLEVKLLRERAVYAAIQRALRGALSTDEWSVATWAEEDDSGALLDGAERLRDLRVLGQAGRTYVIAEGEAGVYLVDQHAAHERVLLEDLRGALHSRSERQLLLEPLVLEVPPGAVALADQAAADLNQLGFLIEPFGPKQLLVRGVPGVLTERSPERVLQETLVALATNSHGLIVEQHASWAERLAVVLACKTAVRAGDVLAIPEMEALLRRLGEARLCRTCAHGRPTAILLSHAQLEREFGRR
;
A
#
# COMPACT_ATOMS: atom_id res chain seq x y z
N ARG A 1 -7.30 33.47 38.03
CA ARG A 1 -7.41 32.39 37.03
C ARG A 1 -7.51 33.05 35.66
N ALA A 2 -6.82 32.54 34.66
CA ALA A 2 -7.02 33.00 33.28
C ALA A 2 -8.48 32.74 32.84
N PRO A 3 -9.05 33.55 31.93
CA PRO A 3 -10.37 33.31 31.37
C PRO A 3 -10.40 31.95 30.66
N GLY A 4 -11.43 31.15 30.93
CA GLY A 4 -11.57 29.79 30.40
C GLY A 4 -12.68 29.02 31.10
N THR A 5 -12.84 27.74 30.74
CA THR A 5 -13.83 26.84 31.36
C THR A 5 -13.12 25.70 32.06
N THR A 6 -13.53 25.38 33.28
CA THR A 6 -13.08 24.20 34.02
C THR A 6 -14.26 23.28 34.23
N LEU A 7 -14.15 22.04 33.76
CA LEU A 7 -15.12 20.97 34.02
C LEU A 7 -14.50 19.99 35.03
N ILE A 8 -15.21 19.71 36.11
CA ILE A 8 -14.80 18.75 37.15
C ILE A 8 -15.85 17.63 37.17
N VAL A 9 -15.39 16.40 36.97
CA VAL A 9 -16.23 15.20 37.04
C VAL A 9 -15.72 14.33 38.17
N ASP A 10 -16.48 14.24 39.25
CA ASP A 10 -16.18 13.41 40.42
C ASP A 10 -17.16 12.23 40.53
N GLY A 11 -16.70 11.12 41.13
CA GLY A 11 -17.54 9.95 41.34
C GLY A 11 -18.05 9.29 40.05
N LEU A 12 -17.20 9.18 39.02
CA LEU A 12 -17.57 8.58 37.73
C LEU A 12 -18.16 7.16 37.94
N PHE A 13 -19.36 6.95 37.42
CA PHE A 13 -20.16 5.72 37.59
C PHE A 13 -20.52 5.33 39.04
N ALA A 14 -20.40 6.23 40.03
CA ALA A 14 -20.76 5.93 41.43
C ALA A 14 -22.21 5.42 41.58
N ARG A 15 -23.14 5.94 40.75
CA ARG A 15 -24.55 5.53 40.72
C ARG A 15 -24.85 4.36 39.76
N PHE A 16 -23.84 3.82 39.08
CA PHE A 16 -23.99 2.76 38.07
C PHE A 16 -23.01 1.61 38.33
N PRO A 17 -23.25 0.76 39.34
CA PRO A 17 -22.30 -0.27 39.77
C PRO A 17 -21.93 -1.26 38.66
N ALA A 18 -22.87 -1.59 37.77
CA ALA A 18 -22.59 -2.41 36.60
C ALA A 18 -21.56 -1.76 35.66
N ARG A 19 -21.65 -0.45 35.40
CA ARG A 19 -20.67 0.30 34.57
C ARG A 19 -19.33 0.44 35.27
N ARG A 20 -19.34 0.67 36.59
CA ARG A 20 -18.14 0.78 37.41
C ARG A 20 -17.26 -0.48 37.35
N LYS A 21 -17.86 -1.67 37.22
CA LYS A 21 -17.12 -2.94 37.06
C LYS A 21 -16.31 -3.03 35.76
N PHE A 22 -16.61 -2.21 34.75
CA PHE A 22 -15.85 -2.18 33.49
C PHE A 22 -14.60 -1.28 33.57
N LEU A 23 -14.47 -0.45 34.60
CA LEU A 23 -13.25 0.31 34.84
C LEU A 23 -12.09 -0.66 35.07
N ARG A 24 -11.00 -0.43 34.36
CA ARG A 24 -9.76 -1.17 34.49
C ARG A 24 -8.90 -0.52 35.58
N GLY A 25 -7.68 -1.04 35.76
CA GLY A 25 -6.70 -0.43 36.67
C GLY A 25 -6.33 0.99 36.23
N ALA A 26 -5.88 1.82 37.18
CA ALA A 26 -5.57 3.23 36.96
C ALA A 26 -4.64 3.46 35.74
N ALA A 27 -3.59 2.65 35.58
CA ALA A 27 -2.68 2.74 34.44
C ALA A 27 -3.38 2.52 33.09
N SER A 28 -4.33 1.59 33.01
CA SER A 28 -5.10 1.32 31.78
C SER A 28 -6.06 2.46 31.44
N GLU A 29 -6.70 3.05 32.45
CA GLU A 29 -7.59 4.20 32.26
C GLU A 29 -6.80 5.46 31.89
N THR A 30 -5.64 5.71 32.50
CA THR A 30 -4.72 6.77 32.08
C THR A 30 -4.28 6.59 30.62
N ALA A 31 -3.93 5.37 30.21
CA ALA A 31 -3.61 5.07 28.82
C ALA A 31 -4.79 5.34 27.87
N ALA A 32 -6.03 5.04 28.29
CA ALA A 32 -7.23 5.37 27.52
C ALA A 32 -7.45 6.89 27.39
N CYS A 33 -7.17 7.67 28.44
CA CYS A 33 -7.17 9.14 28.37
C CYS A 33 -6.13 9.64 27.36
N VAL A 34 -4.91 9.12 27.40
CA VAL A 34 -3.85 9.47 26.43
C VAL A 34 -4.27 9.10 25.00
N GLN A 35 -4.84 7.92 24.78
CA GLN A 35 -5.36 7.50 23.47
C GLN A 35 -6.52 8.37 22.95
N THR A 36 -7.27 9.02 23.86
CA THR A 36 -8.35 9.94 23.51
C THR A 36 -7.82 11.33 23.18
N VAL A 37 -6.87 11.84 23.97
CA VAL A 37 -6.33 13.20 23.85
C VAL A 37 -5.26 13.30 22.76
N GLY A 38 -4.44 12.28 22.58
CA GLY A 38 -3.33 12.27 21.62
C GLY A 38 -3.76 12.62 20.18
N PRO A 39 -4.77 11.95 19.60
CA PRO A 39 -5.26 12.29 18.27
C PRO A 39 -5.82 13.72 18.14
N LEU A 40 -6.37 14.29 19.23
CA LEU A 40 -6.81 15.69 19.23
C LEU A 40 -5.62 16.65 19.17
N ALA A 41 -4.52 16.34 19.86
CA ALA A 41 -3.29 17.11 19.78
C ALA A 41 -2.66 17.09 18.38
N LEU A 42 -2.81 15.99 17.64
CA LEU A 42 -2.37 15.89 16.25
C LEU A 42 -3.28 16.66 15.29
N ALA A 43 -4.57 16.76 15.61
CA ALA A 43 -5.54 17.53 14.83
C ALA A 43 -5.38 19.04 15.01
N PHE A 44 -4.86 19.47 16.16
CA PHE A 44 -4.64 20.87 16.53
C PHE A 44 -3.23 21.06 17.12
N PRO A 45 -2.17 20.96 16.31
CA PRO A 45 -0.78 21.04 16.79
C PRO A 45 -0.41 22.43 17.36
N ASP A 46 -1.22 23.44 17.08
CA ASP A 46 -1.18 24.80 17.63
C ASP A 46 -1.75 24.91 19.05
N VAL A 47 -2.37 23.85 19.57
CA VAL A 47 -2.92 23.80 20.92
C VAL A 47 -2.11 22.84 21.78
N GLN A 48 -1.70 23.29 22.96
CA GLN A 48 -1.06 22.45 23.96
C GLN A 48 -2.10 21.55 24.63
N PHE A 49 -1.85 20.24 24.61
CA PHE A 49 -2.63 19.24 25.33
C PHE A 49 -1.78 18.60 26.43
N GLY A 50 -2.42 18.32 27.56
CA GLY A 50 -1.78 17.65 28.69
C GLY A 50 -2.70 16.60 29.31
N VAL A 51 -2.14 15.45 29.68
CA VAL A 51 -2.82 14.43 30.49
C VAL A 51 -1.99 14.20 31.74
N PHE A 52 -2.60 14.42 32.90
CA PHE A 52 -1.96 14.23 34.21
C PHE A 52 -2.71 13.18 35.01
N ALA A 53 -1.97 12.23 35.60
CA ALA A 53 -2.50 11.23 36.51
C ALA A 53 -1.66 11.24 37.80
N ASP A 54 -2.29 11.40 38.96
CA ASP A 54 -1.60 11.50 40.26
C ASP A 54 -0.44 12.53 40.26
N ASN A 55 -0.69 13.70 39.65
CA ASN A 55 0.30 14.77 39.41
C ASN A 55 1.51 14.38 38.56
N ARG A 56 1.50 13.20 37.93
CA ARG A 56 2.49 12.79 36.94
C ARG A 56 1.96 13.05 35.54
N GLU A 57 2.81 13.60 34.71
CA GLU A 57 2.49 13.88 33.32
C GLU A 57 2.57 12.59 32.49
N ALA A 58 1.45 12.22 31.86
CA ALA A 58 1.33 11.04 31.01
C ALA A 58 1.41 11.40 29.51
N LEU A 59 1.05 12.65 29.16
CA LEU A 59 1.19 13.22 27.82
C LEU A 59 1.35 14.74 27.96
N SER A 60 2.27 15.31 27.20
CA SER A 60 2.40 16.76 27.00
C SER A 60 2.73 17.04 25.55
N THR A 61 1.95 17.87 24.88
CA THR A 61 2.27 18.32 23.51
C THR A 61 2.71 19.79 23.52
N PRO A 62 3.59 20.20 22.60
CA PRO A 62 4.20 21.53 22.66
C PRO A 62 3.24 22.67 22.30
N GLY A 63 2.21 22.45 21.48
CA GLY A 63 1.29 23.50 21.05
C GLY A 63 1.95 24.58 20.18
N ASN A 64 3.00 24.23 19.44
CA ASN A 64 3.80 25.16 18.64
C ASN A 64 3.38 25.24 17.16
N GLY A 65 2.33 24.51 16.76
CA GLY A 65 1.85 24.45 15.38
C GLY A 65 2.56 23.40 14.51
N ASP A 66 3.62 22.77 15.00
CA ASP A 66 4.36 21.75 14.25
C ASP A 66 3.78 20.35 14.48
N LEU A 67 3.29 19.74 13.40
CA LEU A 67 2.74 18.39 13.42
C LEU A 67 3.79 17.33 13.78
N ARG A 68 5.04 17.50 13.34
CA ARG A 68 6.13 16.56 13.63
C ARG A 68 6.41 16.52 15.13
N SER A 69 6.56 17.69 15.75
CA SER A 69 6.74 17.81 17.20
C SER A 69 5.57 17.20 17.99
N ALA A 70 4.32 17.45 17.56
CA ALA A 70 3.15 16.83 18.16
C ALA A 70 3.13 15.30 18.00
N ALA A 71 3.54 14.79 16.82
CA ALA A 71 3.63 13.36 16.54
C ALA A 71 4.67 12.66 17.43
N VAL A 72 5.84 13.25 17.65
CA VAL A 72 6.84 12.71 18.59
C VAL A 72 6.28 12.62 20.01
N ALA A 73 5.59 13.66 20.48
CA ALA A 73 4.98 13.67 21.81
C ALA A 73 3.90 12.60 21.98
N VAL A 74 3.06 12.39 20.95
CA VAL A 74 1.92 11.45 21.01
C VAL A 74 2.33 10.01 20.74
N LEU A 75 3.20 9.78 19.76
CA LEU A 75 3.61 8.45 19.34
C LEU A 75 4.78 7.91 20.19
N GLY A 76 5.55 8.78 20.83
CA GLY A 76 6.69 8.44 21.69
C GLY A 76 8.03 8.89 21.08
N GLY A 77 9.02 9.16 21.93
CA GLY A 77 10.31 9.74 21.55
C GLY A 77 11.07 8.97 20.46
N ASP A 78 11.05 7.64 20.52
CA ASP A 78 11.78 6.75 19.62
C ASP A 78 11.40 6.91 18.13
N VAL A 79 10.25 7.52 17.82
CA VAL A 79 9.83 7.73 16.42
C VAL A 79 10.56 8.90 15.76
N SER A 80 11.17 9.81 16.53
CA SER A 80 11.65 11.12 16.05
C SER A 80 12.67 11.00 14.92
N GLU A 81 13.62 10.08 15.05
CA GLU A 81 14.69 9.81 14.08
C GLU A 81 14.17 9.15 12.80
N HIS A 82 12.93 8.66 12.83
CA HIS A 82 12.33 7.93 11.72
C HIS A 82 11.20 8.70 11.04
N LEU A 83 10.80 9.87 11.53
CA LEU A 83 9.68 10.61 10.95
C LEU A 83 10.09 11.31 9.65
N LEU A 84 9.26 11.11 8.63
CA LEU A 84 9.26 11.80 7.36
C LEU A 84 8.06 12.73 7.30
N GLU A 85 8.25 13.86 6.64
CA GLU A 85 7.15 14.76 6.33
C GLU A 85 6.42 14.25 5.10
N VAL A 86 5.09 14.23 5.16
CA VAL A 86 4.24 13.89 4.03
C VAL A 86 3.74 15.20 3.44
N PRO A 87 4.32 15.67 2.31
CA PRO A 87 3.93 16.94 1.71
C PRO A 87 2.48 16.91 1.25
N ALA A 88 1.84 18.08 1.23
CA ALA A 88 0.45 18.20 0.85
C ALA A 88 0.24 17.80 -0.62
N VAL A 89 -0.64 16.83 -0.82
CA VAL A 89 -1.04 16.31 -2.13
C VAL A 89 -2.51 16.63 -2.36
N THR A 90 -2.79 17.39 -3.42
CA THR A 90 -4.15 17.77 -3.80
C THR A 90 -4.61 16.98 -5.03
N ILE A 91 -5.84 16.44 -4.99
CA ILE A 91 -6.54 15.90 -6.16
C ILE A 91 -7.67 16.87 -6.53
N GLU A 92 -7.66 17.31 -7.78
CA GLU A 92 -8.67 18.19 -8.36
C GLU A 92 -9.48 17.43 -9.42
N GLU A 93 -10.78 17.72 -9.50
CA GLU A 93 -11.68 17.17 -10.53
C GLU A 93 -12.50 18.35 -11.09
N GLY A 94 -12.11 18.84 -12.27
CA GLY A 94 -12.65 20.08 -12.83
C GLY A 94 -12.17 21.32 -12.05
N SER A 95 -13.08 22.23 -11.71
CA SER A 95 -12.78 23.51 -11.04
C SER A 95 -12.86 23.48 -9.50
N THR A 96 -12.94 22.28 -8.89
CA THR A 96 -13.09 22.13 -7.43
C THR A 96 -11.93 21.31 -6.86
N ARG A 97 -11.31 21.79 -5.77
CA ARG A 97 -10.42 20.98 -4.93
C ARG A 97 -11.23 19.90 -4.23
N VAL A 98 -10.89 18.63 -4.45
CA VAL A 98 -11.72 17.50 -4.01
C VAL A 98 -11.15 16.85 -2.75
N VAL A 99 -9.85 16.59 -2.72
CA VAL A 99 -9.16 16.00 -1.58
C VAL A 99 -7.78 16.62 -1.45
N GLU A 100 -7.41 17.00 -0.24
CA GLU A 100 -6.04 17.29 0.16
C GLU A 100 -5.60 16.28 1.21
N VAL A 101 -4.37 15.77 1.09
CA VAL A 101 -3.77 14.84 2.04
C VAL A 101 -2.37 15.30 2.38
N ASP A 102 -2.08 15.39 3.67
CA ASP A 102 -0.76 15.69 4.20
C ASP A 102 -0.52 14.94 5.52
N GLY A 103 0.65 15.10 6.14
CA GLY A 103 0.90 14.52 7.45
C GLY A 103 2.36 14.22 7.75
N VAL A 104 2.56 13.19 8.58
CA VAL A 104 3.89 12.64 8.88
C VAL A 104 3.82 11.11 8.89
N CYS A 105 4.88 10.44 8.45
CA CYS A 105 4.95 8.99 8.43
C CYS A 105 6.34 8.53 8.84
N ALA A 106 6.46 7.38 9.50
CA ALA A 106 7.76 6.82 9.83
C ALA A 106 8.38 6.09 8.62
N THR A 107 9.69 5.95 8.62
CA THR A 107 10.43 5.08 7.69
C THR A 107 9.90 3.64 7.67
N GLY A 108 10.24 2.88 6.62
CA GLY A 108 9.96 1.44 6.58
C GLY A 108 10.62 0.64 7.71
N SER A 109 11.76 1.12 8.19
CA SER A 109 12.54 0.49 9.27
C SER A 109 11.89 0.64 10.66
N TYR A 110 10.99 1.60 10.85
CA TYR A 110 10.29 1.80 12.12
C TYR A 110 8.81 1.41 12.05
N HIS A 111 8.47 0.32 12.73
CA HIS A 111 7.14 -0.28 12.70
C HIS A 111 6.71 -0.81 14.06
N ARG A 112 5.39 -1.01 14.26
CA ARG A 112 4.82 -1.54 15.52
C ARG A 112 4.10 -2.87 15.31
N ALA A 113 3.94 -3.63 16.39
CA ALA A 113 3.14 -4.85 16.37
C ALA A 113 1.61 -4.56 16.36
N GLY A 114 1.21 -3.39 16.84
CA GLY A 114 -0.20 -2.99 16.96
C GLY A 114 -0.54 -1.74 16.14
N ARG A 115 -1.83 -1.47 15.98
CA ARG A 115 -2.38 -0.36 15.19
C ARG A 115 -2.28 1.01 15.87
N SER A 116 -1.75 1.08 17.09
CA SER A 116 -1.69 2.33 17.87
C SER A 116 -0.81 3.42 17.24
N GLY A 117 0.07 3.06 16.31
CA GLY A 117 0.93 4.01 15.59
C GLY A 117 0.29 4.65 14.37
N LEU A 118 -0.90 4.19 13.94
CA LEU A 118 -1.55 4.65 12.71
C LEU A 118 -2.80 5.47 13.04
N ILE A 119 -2.74 6.76 12.74
CA ILE A 119 -3.80 7.73 13.04
C ILE A 119 -4.22 8.41 11.74
N VAL A 120 -5.53 8.33 11.43
CA VAL A 120 -6.12 9.00 10.28
C VAL A 120 -7.07 10.08 10.79
N LEU A 121 -6.87 11.30 10.32
CA LEU A 121 -7.68 12.47 10.64
C LEU A 121 -8.43 12.90 9.37
N VAL A 122 -9.76 12.98 9.41
CA VAL A 122 -10.58 13.56 8.32
C VAL A 122 -11.18 14.85 8.84
N ASN A 123 -10.91 15.98 8.18
CA ASN A 123 -11.33 17.31 8.60
C ASN A 123 -11.06 17.58 10.09
N ARG A 124 -9.83 17.28 10.55
CA ARG A 124 -9.37 17.39 11.94
C ARG A 124 -10.09 16.47 12.95
N ARG A 125 -10.81 15.45 12.48
CA ARG A 125 -11.45 14.46 13.34
C ARG A 125 -10.74 13.10 13.22
N PRO A 126 -10.35 12.45 14.33
CA PRO A 126 -9.86 11.08 14.28
C PRO A 126 -10.97 10.13 13.85
N VAL A 127 -10.65 9.27 12.88
CA VAL A 127 -11.59 8.30 12.33
C VAL A 127 -11.02 6.90 12.29
N ILE A 128 -11.91 5.92 12.37
CA ILE A 128 -11.66 4.50 12.15
C ILE A 128 -12.35 4.15 10.84
N ASN A 129 -11.60 4.17 9.75
CA ASN A 129 -12.05 3.72 8.44
C ASN A 129 -11.08 2.68 7.90
N ARG A 130 -11.57 1.45 7.69
CA ARG A 130 -10.74 0.31 7.24
C ARG A 130 -10.10 0.55 5.89
N ALA A 131 -10.78 1.21 4.95
CA ALA A 131 -10.24 1.50 3.63
C ALA A 131 -9.07 2.48 3.73
N LEU A 132 -9.19 3.54 4.55
CA LEU A 132 -8.11 4.51 4.73
C LEU A 132 -6.92 3.89 5.48
N THR A 133 -7.16 3.10 6.53
CA THR A 133 -6.11 2.36 7.24
C THR A 133 -5.37 1.39 6.30
N PHE A 134 -6.11 0.71 5.43
CA PHE A 134 -5.54 -0.17 4.43
C PHE A 134 -4.73 0.59 3.38
N ALA A 135 -5.20 1.77 2.94
CA ALA A 135 -4.47 2.66 2.05
C ALA A 135 -3.09 3.04 2.60
N VAL A 136 -2.99 3.33 3.91
CA VAL A 136 -1.69 3.60 4.51
C VAL A 136 -0.82 2.35 4.52
N SER A 137 -1.37 1.21 4.94
CA SER A 137 -0.60 -0.03 5.03
C SER A 137 -0.08 -0.52 3.67
N GLU A 138 -0.90 -0.41 2.62
CA GLU A 138 -0.50 -0.79 1.27
C GLU A 138 0.52 0.20 0.67
N ALA A 139 0.49 1.49 1.05
CA ALA A 139 1.52 2.44 0.62
C ALA A 139 2.93 2.07 1.10
N TYR A 140 3.05 1.41 2.26
CA TYR A 140 4.33 0.86 2.74
C TYR A 140 4.72 -0.45 2.03
N GLY A 141 3.77 -1.22 1.51
CA GLY A 141 4.05 -2.45 0.76
C GLY A 141 5.00 -3.40 1.49
N SER A 142 6.14 -3.72 0.86
CA SER A 142 7.18 -4.61 1.40
C SER A 142 8.21 -3.91 2.30
N LEU A 143 8.10 -2.59 2.51
CA LEU A 143 9.00 -1.86 3.41
C LEU A 143 8.84 -2.31 4.87
N ILE A 144 7.70 -2.90 5.21
CA ILE A 144 7.37 -3.38 6.55
C ILE A 144 7.15 -4.91 6.51
N PRO A 145 7.71 -5.69 7.45
CA PRO A 145 7.49 -7.12 7.54
C PRO A 145 6.02 -7.50 7.76
N VAL A 146 5.65 -8.69 7.27
CA VAL A 146 4.31 -9.25 7.47
C VAL A 146 3.96 -9.32 8.96
N GLY A 147 2.75 -8.85 9.31
CA GLY A 147 2.27 -8.84 10.70
C GLY A 147 2.72 -7.61 11.51
N ARG A 148 3.47 -6.68 10.92
CA ARG A 148 3.77 -5.37 11.51
C ARG A 148 2.82 -4.30 10.95
N GLN A 149 2.81 -3.13 11.59
CA GLN A 149 1.96 -1.99 11.25
C GLN A 149 2.82 -0.73 11.08
N PRO A 150 2.50 0.11 10.08
CA PRO A 150 3.17 1.39 9.90
C PRO A 150 2.86 2.34 11.06
N VAL A 151 3.73 3.32 11.22
CA VAL A 151 3.53 4.44 12.14
C VAL A 151 3.34 5.68 11.30
N ALA A 152 2.15 6.27 11.31
CA ALA A 152 1.83 7.43 10.49
C ALA A 152 0.66 8.23 11.06
N VAL A 153 0.70 9.54 10.84
CA VAL A 153 -0.40 10.48 11.07
C VAL A 153 -0.78 11.07 9.72
N VAL A 154 -1.91 10.63 9.19
CA VAL A 154 -2.41 11.08 7.88
C VAL A 154 -3.59 12.01 8.10
N ARG A 155 -3.49 13.24 7.59
CA ARG A 155 -4.58 14.21 7.60
C ARG A 155 -5.18 14.27 6.21
N VAL A 156 -6.50 14.24 6.18
CA VAL A 156 -7.31 14.29 4.97
C VAL A 156 -8.28 15.45 5.12
N GLN A 157 -8.30 16.33 4.14
CA GLN A 157 -9.20 17.46 4.06
C GLN A 157 -10.08 17.27 2.83
N VAL A 158 -11.39 17.27 3.06
CA VAL A 158 -12.42 17.14 2.01
C VAL A 158 -13.53 18.16 2.25
N PRO A 159 -14.25 18.61 1.20
CA PRO A 159 -15.42 19.45 1.37
C PRO A 159 -16.42 18.83 2.37
N PRO A 160 -17.08 19.64 3.25
CA PRO A 160 -18.04 19.11 4.21
C PRO A 160 -19.20 18.32 3.59
N SER A 161 -19.54 18.60 2.33
CA SER A 161 -20.55 17.87 1.55
C SER A 161 -20.13 16.45 1.14
N GLU A 162 -18.84 16.11 1.28
CA GLU A 162 -18.29 14.81 0.87
C GLU A 162 -18.06 13.84 2.02
N VAL A 163 -18.37 14.27 3.25
CA VAL A 163 -18.10 13.52 4.46
C VAL A 163 -19.29 13.55 5.39
N ASP A 164 -19.78 12.36 5.75
CA ASP A 164 -20.81 12.19 6.76
C ASP A 164 -20.20 11.56 8.03
N PHE A 165 -20.15 12.36 9.09
CA PHE A 165 -19.70 11.91 10.42
C PHE A 165 -20.84 11.39 11.30
N ASN A 166 -22.11 11.56 10.89
CA ASN A 166 -23.28 11.15 11.65
C ASN A 166 -23.64 9.67 11.40
N VAL A 167 -22.62 8.82 11.34
CA VAL A 167 -22.76 7.38 11.04
C VAL A 167 -22.74 6.55 12.32
N HIS A 168 -21.98 6.99 13.33
CA HIS A 168 -21.83 6.27 14.60
C HIS A 168 -21.99 7.21 15.81
N PRO A 169 -22.56 6.76 16.96
CA PRO A 169 -22.77 7.60 18.14
C PRO A 169 -21.49 8.21 18.73
N GLY A 170 -20.36 7.51 18.62
CA GLY A 170 -19.02 7.99 18.98
C GLY A 170 -18.35 8.84 17.89
N LYS A 171 -18.95 8.91 16.69
CA LYS A 171 -18.47 9.62 15.50
C LYS A 171 -17.00 9.35 15.13
N LEU A 172 -16.54 8.14 15.44
CA LEU A 172 -15.25 7.62 15.00
C LEU A 172 -15.35 7.02 13.60
N GLU A 173 -16.53 6.56 13.19
CA GLU A 173 -16.76 6.09 11.83
C GLU A 173 -17.25 7.23 10.94
N VAL A 174 -16.86 7.18 9.67
CA VAL A 174 -17.17 8.21 8.68
C VAL A 174 -17.52 7.55 7.36
N LYS A 175 -18.49 8.12 6.63
CA LYS A 175 -18.77 7.78 5.24
C LYS A 175 -18.26 8.88 4.33
N LEU A 176 -17.46 8.50 3.34
CA LEU A 176 -16.91 9.39 2.33
C LEU A 176 -17.64 9.16 1.01
N LEU A 177 -18.11 10.23 0.39
CA LEU A 177 -18.78 10.15 -0.91
C LEU A 177 -17.81 9.64 -1.99
N ARG A 178 -16.56 10.14 -1.97
CA ARG A 178 -15.48 9.76 -2.89
C ARG A 178 -14.35 9.02 -2.19
N GLU A 179 -14.69 7.97 -1.44
CA GLU A 179 -13.71 7.16 -0.67
C GLU A 179 -12.52 6.67 -1.51
N ARG A 180 -12.75 6.29 -2.77
CA ARG A 180 -11.68 5.86 -3.70
C ARG A 180 -10.69 6.97 -4.06
N ALA A 181 -11.15 8.21 -4.19
CA ALA A 181 -10.27 9.34 -4.47
C ALA A 181 -9.38 9.65 -3.26
N VAL A 182 -9.96 9.61 -2.05
CA VAL A 182 -9.21 9.75 -0.80
C VAL A 182 -8.17 8.64 -0.65
N TYR A 183 -8.55 7.39 -0.96
CA TYR A 183 -7.63 6.25 -0.96
C TYR A 183 -6.40 6.50 -1.85
N ALA A 184 -6.63 6.92 -3.10
CA ALA A 184 -5.56 7.19 -4.06
C ALA A 184 -4.68 8.38 -3.63
N ALA A 185 -5.28 9.41 -3.02
CA ALA A 185 -4.54 10.56 -2.49
C ALA A 185 -3.56 10.15 -1.38
N ILE A 186 -4.03 9.34 -0.43
CA ILE A 186 -3.21 8.80 0.67
C ILE A 186 -2.03 7.98 0.12
N GLN A 187 -2.30 7.09 -0.83
CA GLN A 187 -1.25 6.27 -1.47
C GLN A 187 -0.19 7.13 -2.15
N ARG A 188 -0.62 8.13 -2.94
CA ARG A 188 0.30 9.02 -3.65
C ARG A 188 1.16 9.83 -2.67
N ALA A 189 0.55 10.40 -1.64
CA ALA A 189 1.25 11.22 -0.65
C ALA A 189 2.31 10.42 0.11
N LEU A 190 1.93 9.26 0.63
CA LEU A 190 2.84 8.42 1.42
C LEU A 190 3.96 7.81 0.58
N ARG A 191 3.68 7.35 -0.64
CA ARG A 191 4.74 6.81 -1.51
C ARG A 191 5.74 7.89 -1.91
N GLY A 192 5.29 9.12 -2.13
CA GLY A 192 6.17 10.26 -2.34
C GLY A 192 7.13 10.43 -1.16
N ALA A 193 6.60 10.52 0.07
CA ALA A 193 7.40 10.68 1.28
C ALA A 193 8.33 9.48 1.57
N LEU A 194 7.88 8.25 1.33
CA LEU A 194 8.67 7.04 1.59
C LEU A 194 9.74 6.81 0.52
N SER A 195 9.59 7.39 -0.67
CA SER A 195 10.62 7.32 -1.73
C SER A 195 11.82 8.23 -1.46
N THR A 196 11.66 9.25 -0.60
CA THR A 196 12.71 10.20 -0.20
C THR A 196 13.52 9.76 1.02
N ASP A 197 13.21 8.60 1.60
CA ASP A 197 13.84 8.11 2.83
C ASP A 197 15.13 7.35 2.55
N GLU A 198 16.25 7.91 3.02
CA GLU A 198 17.61 7.43 2.88
C GLU A 198 17.84 6.12 3.66
N TRP A 199 17.36 5.01 3.11
CA TRP A 199 18.19 3.80 3.00
C TRP A 199 18.59 3.70 1.53
N SER A 200 19.75 4.24 1.20
CA SER A 200 20.25 4.33 -0.18
C SER A 200 20.52 2.94 -0.75
N VAL A 201 19.52 2.37 -1.40
CA VAL A 201 19.75 1.56 -2.59
C VAL A 201 19.10 2.40 -3.69
N ALA A 202 19.90 2.99 -4.58
CA ALA A 202 19.43 4.00 -5.52
C ALA A 202 18.39 3.39 -6.48
N THR A 203 17.12 3.72 -6.26
CA THR A 203 16.06 3.53 -7.26
C THR A 203 16.18 4.66 -8.27
N TRP A 204 16.88 4.38 -9.38
CA TRP A 204 16.89 5.11 -10.66
C TRP A 204 16.10 6.45 -10.76
N ALA A 205 16.56 7.49 -10.04
CA ALA A 205 16.35 8.93 -10.28
C ALA A 205 17.27 9.68 -9.28
N GLU A 206 18.50 10.03 -9.70
CA GLU A 206 18.96 11.35 -10.16
C GLU A 206 19.58 12.20 -9.05
N GLU A 207 20.89 12.42 -9.13
CA GLU A 207 21.51 13.75 -9.14
C GLU A 207 22.89 13.68 -9.83
N ASP A 208 23.11 14.63 -10.74
CA ASP A 208 24.33 14.97 -11.48
C ASP A 208 24.99 13.95 -12.45
N ASP A 209 24.66 14.03 -13.74
CA ASP A 209 25.50 14.78 -14.71
C ASP A 209 24.76 14.93 -16.05
N SER A 210 24.99 16.08 -16.67
CA SER A 210 24.56 16.56 -17.97
C SER A 210 24.29 15.53 -19.09
N GLY A 211 23.11 15.62 -19.69
CA GLY A 211 22.99 15.55 -21.16
C GLY A 211 23.12 14.20 -21.86
N ALA A 212 22.73 13.09 -21.22
CA ALA A 212 22.39 11.86 -21.96
C ALA A 212 21.07 11.29 -21.44
N LEU A 213 20.01 11.44 -22.25
CA LEU A 213 18.78 10.67 -22.12
C LEU A 213 19.15 9.18 -22.06
N LEU A 214 19.02 8.56 -20.88
CA LEU A 214 19.28 7.14 -20.72
C LEU A 214 17.99 6.35 -20.95
N ASP A 215 17.91 5.71 -22.13
CA ASP A 215 16.98 4.63 -22.44
C ASP A 215 17.18 3.46 -21.47
N GLY A 216 16.43 3.47 -20.36
CA GLY A 216 16.57 2.51 -19.25
C GLY A 216 16.10 1.08 -19.53
N ALA A 217 15.56 0.82 -20.73
CA ALA A 217 15.09 -0.51 -21.14
C ALA A 217 16.23 -1.39 -21.69
N GLU A 218 17.22 -0.80 -22.36
CA GLU A 218 18.31 -1.55 -23.01
C GLU A 218 19.30 -2.12 -21.97
N ARG A 219 19.53 -1.41 -20.85
CA ARG A 219 20.57 -1.80 -19.87
C ARG A 219 20.24 -3.01 -18.99
N LEU A 220 18.97 -3.39 -18.83
CA LEU A 220 18.60 -4.57 -18.02
C LEU A 220 18.83 -5.89 -18.76
N ARG A 221 18.77 -5.88 -20.10
CA ARG A 221 18.85 -7.08 -20.94
C ARG A 221 20.26 -7.66 -20.99
N ASP A 222 21.24 -6.77 -20.86
CA ASP A 222 22.66 -7.08 -21.04
C ASP A 222 23.39 -7.25 -19.69
N LEU A 223 22.65 -7.27 -18.58
CA LEU A 223 23.26 -7.49 -17.27
C LEU A 223 23.76 -8.93 -17.15
N ARG A 224 24.97 -9.05 -16.61
CA ARG A 224 25.55 -10.35 -16.27
C ARG A 224 24.97 -10.82 -14.95
N VAL A 225 24.19 -11.90 -14.97
CA VAL A 225 23.66 -12.49 -13.73
C VAL A 225 24.79 -13.09 -12.90
N LEU A 226 24.91 -12.66 -11.65
CA LEU A 226 25.87 -13.18 -10.68
C LEU A 226 25.27 -14.31 -9.83
N GLY A 227 23.96 -14.25 -9.56
CA GLY A 227 23.25 -15.27 -8.82
C GLY A 227 22.01 -14.75 -8.11
N GLN A 228 21.57 -15.48 -7.08
CA GLN A 228 20.37 -15.17 -6.32
C GLN A 228 20.69 -15.04 -4.83
N ALA A 229 20.18 -13.99 -4.19
CA ALA A 229 20.28 -13.77 -2.74
C ALA A 229 18.94 -13.99 -2.05
N GLY A 230 18.98 -14.73 -0.93
CA GLY A 230 17.82 -14.94 -0.07
C GLY A 230 16.60 -15.56 -0.77
N ARG A 231 16.79 -16.24 -1.91
CA ARG A 231 15.72 -16.80 -2.75
C ARG A 231 14.67 -15.76 -3.18
N THR A 232 15.07 -14.49 -3.23
CA THR A 232 14.17 -13.34 -3.41
C THR A 232 14.74 -12.31 -4.38
N TYR A 233 16.06 -12.09 -4.36
CA TYR A 233 16.71 -11.08 -5.18
C TYR A 233 17.63 -11.71 -6.21
N VAL A 234 17.50 -11.31 -7.47
CA VAL A 234 18.49 -11.58 -8.50
C VAL A 234 19.58 -10.51 -8.40
N ILE A 235 20.84 -10.95 -8.36
CA ILE A 235 22.01 -10.07 -8.35
C ILE A 235 22.61 -10.12 -9.75
N ALA A 236 22.79 -8.95 -10.36
CA ALA A 236 23.41 -8.83 -11.67
C ALA A 236 24.42 -7.67 -11.70
N GLU A 237 25.37 -7.75 -12.62
CA GLU A 237 26.44 -6.76 -12.81
C GLU A 237 26.27 -6.10 -14.18
N GLY A 238 26.45 -4.79 -14.23
CA GLY A 238 26.54 -4.02 -15.48
C GLY A 238 27.52 -2.86 -15.34
N GLU A 239 27.69 -2.07 -16.41
CA GLU A 239 28.71 -1.01 -16.45
C GLU A 239 28.59 0.02 -15.32
N ALA A 240 27.37 0.33 -14.89
CA ALA A 240 27.11 1.31 -13.84
C ALA A 240 27.35 0.79 -12.41
N GLY A 241 27.39 -0.53 -12.21
CA GLY A 241 27.53 -1.15 -10.89
C GLY A 241 26.73 -2.46 -10.74
N VAL A 242 26.36 -2.76 -9.49
CA VAL A 242 25.63 -3.98 -9.12
C VAL A 242 24.14 -3.70 -9.01
N TYR A 243 23.34 -4.52 -9.67
CA TYR A 243 21.89 -4.47 -9.67
C TYR A 243 21.30 -5.53 -8.73
N LEU A 244 20.40 -5.09 -7.87
CA LEU A 244 19.55 -5.94 -7.03
C LEU A 244 18.13 -5.89 -7.58
N VAL A 245 17.65 -7.00 -8.12
CA VAL A 245 16.34 -7.10 -8.76
C VAL A 245 15.42 -7.96 -7.90
N ASP A 246 14.29 -7.41 -7.46
CA ASP A 246 13.26 -8.18 -6.76
C ASP A 246 12.60 -9.13 -7.76
N GLN A 247 12.82 -10.44 -7.59
CA GLN A 247 12.36 -11.45 -8.54
C GLN A 247 10.83 -11.47 -8.67
N HIS A 248 10.13 -11.19 -7.57
CA HIS A 248 8.68 -11.23 -7.52
C HIS A 248 8.11 -9.99 -8.20
N ALA A 249 8.62 -8.80 -7.87
CA ALA A 249 8.22 -7.55 -8.51
C ALA A 249 8.54 -7.52 -10.01
N ALA A 250 9.73 -8.00 -10.40
CA ALA A 250 10.14 -8.15 -11.79
C ALA A 250 9.22 -9.09 -12.55
N HIS A 251 8.91 -10.26 -11.98
CA HIS A 251 8.06 -11.24 -12.63
C HIS A 251 6.59 -10.80 -12.69
N GLU A 252 6.08 -10.09 -11.67
CA GLU A 252 4.77 -9.42 -11.74
C GLU A 252 4.70 -8.45 -12.93
N ARG A 253 5.75 -7.64 -13.14
CA ARG A 253 5.79 -6.70 -14.27
C ARG A 253 5.79 -7.43 -15.61
N VAL A 254 6.68 -8.42 -15.78
CA VAL A 254 6.77 -9.19 -17.02
C VAL A 254 5.43 -9.86 -17.35
N LEU A 255 4.81 -10.53 -16.38
CA LEU A 255 3.49 -11.15 -16.55
C LEU A 255 2.39 -10.15 -16.91
N LEU A 256 2.39 -8.97 -16.29
CA LEU A 256 1.42 -7.93 -16.62
C LEU A 256 1.58 -7.45 -18.06
N GLU A 257 2.81 -7.25 -18.53
CA GLU A 257 3.06 -6.86 -19.93
C GLU A 257 2.67 -7.98 -20.90
N ASP A 258 2.92 -9.25 -20.57
CA ASP A 258 2.45 -10.39 -21.39
C ASP A 258 0.93 -10.41 -21.49
N LEU A 259 0.24 -10.28 -20.35
CA LEU A 259 -1.23 -10.28 -20.29
C LEU A 259 -1.81 -9.06 -21.01
N ARG A 260 -1.14 -7.90 -20.96
CA ARG A 260 -1.50 -6.73 -21.76
C ARG A 260 -1.24 -6.95 -23.24
N GLY A 261 -0.14 -7.58 -23.62
CA GLY A 261 0.12 -7.98 -25.00
C GLY A 261 -1.02 -8.87 -25.52
N ALA A 262 -1.40 -9.87 -24.73
CA ALA A 262 -2.51 -10.79 -24.97
C ALA A 262 -3.90 -10.13 -25.04
N LEU A 263 -4.07 -8.91 -24.50
CA LEU A 263 -5.29 -8.12 -24.68
C LEU A 263 -5.33 -7.43 -26.05
N HIS A 264 -4.18 -6.99 -26.55
CA HIS A 264 -4.07 -6.18 -27.77
C HIS A 264 -3.91 -7.03 -29.04
N SER A 265 -3.24 -8.17 -28.94
CA SER A 265 -3.27 -9.24 -29.95
C SER A 265 -4.28 -10.28 -29.50
N ARG A 266 -5.13 -10.84 -30.39
CA ARG A 266 -6.01 -11.96 -30.02
C ARG A 266 -5.14 -13.12 -29.51
N SER A 267 -4.99 -13.23 -28.19
CA SER A 267 -4.05 -14.17 -27.57
C SER A 267 -4.33 -15.60 -28.00
N GLU A 268 -3.27 -16.40 -28.15
CA GLU A 268 -3.38 -17.84 -28.30
C GLU A 268 -4.03 -18.42 -27.04
N ARG A 269 -5.21 -19.00 -27.22
CA ARG A 269 -5.99 -19.65 -26.16
C ARG A 269 -5.60 -21.10 -26.11
N GLN A 270 -5.34 -21.60 -24.91
CA GLN A 270 -5.14 -23.02 -24.70
C GLN A 270 -6.43 -23.66 -24.19
N LEU A 271 -7.00 -24.56 -24.98
CA LEU A 271 -8.11 -25.40 -24.53
C LEU A 271 -7.57 -26.41 -23.50
N LEU A 272 -8.31 -26.56 -22.41
CA LEU A 272 -8.02 -27.59 -21.41
C LEU A 272 -8.43 -28.94 -21.98
N LEU A 273 -7.59 -29.95 -21.78
CA LEU A 273 -7.90 -31.33 -22.19
C LEU A 273 -9.17 -31.84 -21.51
N GLU A 274 -9.33 -31.49 -20.23
CA GLU A 274 -10.53 -31.73 -19.44
C GLU A 274 -11.07 -30.38 -18.93
N PRO A 275 -12.36 -30.07 -19.16
CA PRO A 275 -12.98 -28.88 -18.60
C PRO A 275 -12.87 -28.85 -17.07
N LEU A 276 -12.42 -27.74 -16.53
CA LEU A 276 -12.26 -27.55 -15.10
C LEU A 276 -13.56 -26.98 -14.49
N VAL A 277 -14.11 -27.66 -13.49
CA VAL A 277 -15.24 -27.16 -12.69
C VAL A 277 -14.68 -26.43 -11.48
N LEU A 278 -15.01 -25.15 -11.36
CA LEU A 278 -14.39 -24.24 -10.40
C LEU A 278 -15.45 -23.74 -9.41
N GLU A 279 -15.28 -24.05 -8.13
CA GLU A 279 -16.21 -23.64 -7.08
C GLU A 279 -15.95 -22.18 -6.64
N VAL A 280 -16.95 -21.31 -6.75
CA VAL A 280 -16.85 -19.90 -6.39
C VAL A 280 -18.13 -19.39 -5.71
N PRO A 281 -18.05 -18.32 -4.90
CA PRO A 281 -19.24 -17.68 -4.34
C PRO A 281 -20.22 -17.21 -5.43
N PRO A 282 -21.53 -17.13 -5.16
CA PRO A 282 -22.52 -16.69 -6.14
C PRO A 282 -22.22 -15.32 -6.77
N GLY A 283 -21.63 -14.39 -6.00
CA GLY A 283 -21.21 -13.09 -6.51
C GLY A 283 -20.09 -13.17 -7.57
N ALA A 284 -19.20 -14.15 -7.46
CA ALA A 284 -18.15 -14.39 -8.45
C ALA A 284 -18.70 -15.07 -9.72
N VAL A 285 -19.72 -15.93 -9.59
CA VAL A 285 -20.45 -16.47 -10.76
C VAL A 285 -21.11 -15.33 -11.54
N ALA A 286 -21.86 -14.47 -10.85
CA ALA A 286 -22.54 -13.33 -11.48
C ALA A 286 -21.56 -12.35 -12.12
N LEU A 287 -20.41 -12.10 -11.48
CA LEU A 287 -19.36 -11.25 -12.04
C LEU A 287 -18.74 -11.86 -13.30
N ALA A 288 -18.42 -13.15 -13.29
CA ALA A 288 -17.84 -13.83 -14.44
C ALA A 288 -18.79 -13.84 -15.65
N ASP A 289 -20.09 -13.99 -15.41
CA ASP A 289 -21.13 -13.91 -16.44
C ASP A 289 -21.23 -12.50 -17.04
N GLN A 290 -21.27 -11.47 -16.18
CA GLN A 290 -21.30 -10.06 -16.62
C GLN A 290 -20.07 -9.67 -17.44
N ALA A 291 -18.91 -10.22 -17.10
CA ALA A 291 -17.64 -9.88 -17.73
C ALA A 291 -17.12 -10.95 -18.70
N ALA A 292 -18.00 -11.83 -19.19
CA ALA A 292 -17.65 -12.95 -20.06
C ALA A 292 -16.91 -12.48 -21.34
N ALA A 293 -17.29 -11.32 -21.89
CA ALA A 293 -16.65 -10.76 -23.07
C ALA A 293 -15.18 -10.38 -22.81
N ASP A 294 -14.90 -9.75 -21.68
CA ASP A 294 -13.55 -9.32 -21.29
C ASP A 294 -12.67 -10.52 -20.89
N LEU A 295 -13.24 -11.50 -20.17
CA LEU A 295 -12.59 -12.78 -19.88
C LEU A 295 -12.19 -13.50 -21.17
N ASN A 296 -13.09 -13.51 -22.16
CA ASN A 296 -12.83 -14.12 -23.46
C ASN A 296 -11.74 -13.38 -24.24
N GLN A 297 -11.68 -12.05 -24.17
CA GLN A 297 -10.57 -11.28 -24.76
C GLN A 297 -9.22 -11.66 -24.17
N LEU A 298 -9.17 -11.90 -22.86
CA LEU A 298 -7.95 -12.35 -22.17
C LEU A 298 -7.55 -13.79 -22.49
N GLY A 299 -8.46 -14.58 -23.08
CA GLY A 299 -8.23 -15.97 -23.45
C GLY A 299 -8.89 -17.00 -22.53
N PHE A 300 -9.73 -16.56 -21.59
CA PHE A 300 -10.54 -17.44 -20.76
C PHE A 300 -11.84 -17.84 -21.47
N LEU A 301 -12.13 -19.14 -21.47
CA LEU A 301 -13.43 -19.67 -21.87
C LEU A 301 -14.13 -20.19 -20.62
N ILE A 302 -14.95 -19.34 -20.02
CA ILE A 302 -15.63 -19.60 -18.76
C ILE A 302 -17.13 -19.41 -18.95
N GLU A 303 -17.93 -20.34 -18.45
CA GLU A 303 -19.38 -20.24 -18.44
C GLU A 303 -19.97 -20.64 -17.08
N PRO A 304 -21.11 -20.07 -16.67
CA PRO A 304 -21.81 -20.50 -15.46
C PRO A 304 -22.22 -21.98 -15.50
N PHE A 305 -21.93 -22.71 -14.42
CA PHE A 305 -22.30 -24.12 -14.26
C PHE A 305 -23.08 -24.33 -12.95
N GLY A 306 -24.14 -23.53 -12.75
CA GLY A 306 -24.96 -23.53 -11.54
C GLY A 306 -24.65 -22.36 -10.59
N PRO A 307 -25.26 -22.33 -9.39
CA PRO A 307 -25.27 -21.14 -8.54
C PRO A 307 -23.95 -20.84 -7.83
N LYS A 308 -22.98 -21.77 -7.85
CA LYS A 308 -21.70 -21.67 -7.13
C LYS A 308 -20.53 -22.26 -7.92
N GLN A 309 -20.71 -22.48 -9.22
CA GLN A 309 -19.74 -23.20 -10.04
C GLN A 309 -19.61 -22.53 -11.40
N LEU A 310 -18.38 -22.52 -11.91
CA LEU A 310 -18.02 -22.09 -13.24
C LEU A 310 -17.36 -23.25 -13.98
N LEU A 311 -17.67 -23.41 -15.27
CA LEU A 311 -17.00 -24.36 -16.13
C LEU A 311 -15.95 -23.60 -16.96
N VAL A 312 -14.69 -24.02 -16.86
CA VAL A 312 -13.56 -23.44 -17.56
C VAL A 312 -13.10 -24.41 -18.64
N ARG A 313 -13.19 -24.02 -19.90
CA ARG A 313 -12.78 -24.84 -21.06
C ARG A 313 -11.46 -24.41 -21.69
N GLY A 314 -11.01 -23.20 -21.37
CA GLY A 314 -9.78 -22.64 -21.92
C GLY A 314 -9.24 -21.51 -21.08
N VAL A 315 -7.92 -21.37 -21.09
CA VAL A 315 -7.17 -20.37 -20.36
C VAL A 315 -6.14 -19.71 -21.27
N PRO A 316 -5.64 -18.51 -20.92
CA PRO A 316 -4.50 -17.92 -21.61
C PRO A 316 -3.28 -18.85 -21.50
N GLY A 317 -2.50 -19.01 -22.57
CA GLY A 317 -1.35 -19.93 -22.59
C GLY A 317 -0.32 -19.65 -21.48
N VAL A 318 -0.20 -18.39 -21.04
CA VAL A 318 0.68 -17.99 -19.91
C VAL A 318 0.30 -18.61 -18.56
N LEU A 319 -0.92 -19.18 -18.43
CA LEU A 319 -1.42 -19.77 -17.18
C LEU A 319 -1.39 -21.30 -17.17
N THR A 320 -1.10 -21.96 -18.30
CA THR A 320 -1.18 -23.41 -18.43
C THR A 320 -0.25 -24.15 -17.48
N GLU A 321 0.94 -23.60 -17.23
CA GLU A 321 1.95 -24.22 -16.36
C GLU A 321 1.73 -23.92 -14.86
N ARG A 322 0.69 -23.14 -14.49
CA ARG A 322 0.59 -22.52 -13.15
C ARG A 322 -0.75 -22.72 -12.44
N SER A 323 -1.22 -23.97 -12.33
CA SER A 323 -2.42 -24.34 -11.55
C SER A 323 -3.62 -23.38 -11.78
N PRO A 324 -4.16 -23.33 -13.02
CA PRO A 324 -5.13 -22.33 -13.45
C PRO A 324 -6.37 -22.24 -12.56
N GLU A 325 -6.76 -23.34 -11.93
CA GLU A 325 -7.86 -23.41 -10.97
C GLU A 325 -7.72 -22.42 -9.81
N ARG A 326 -6.64 -22.54 -9.04
CA ARG A 326 -6.44 -21.73 -7.84
C ARG A 326 -6.33 -20.25 -8.19
N VAL A 327 -5.56 -19.94 -9.22
CA VAL A 327 -5.33 -18.56 -9.68
C VAL A 327 -6.66 -17.90 -10.08
N LEU A 328 -7.45 -18.60 -10.89
CA LEU A 328 -8.72 -18.08 -11.38
C LEU A 328 -9.74 -17.95 -10.25
N GLN A 329 -9.80 -18.92 -9.33
CA GLN A 329 -10.64 -18.87 -8.14
C GLN A 329 -10.32 -17.65 -7.27
N GLU A 330 -9.04 -17.47 -6.91
CA GLU A 330 -8.61 -16.35 -6.07
C GLU A 330 -8.87 -15.01 -6.76
N THR A 331 -8.65 -14.93 -8.08
CA THR A 331 -8.87 -13.71 -8.88
C THR A 331 -10.35 -13.32 -8.91
N LEU A 332 -11.24 -14.26 -9.23
CA LEU A 332 -12.68 -13.99 -9.32
C LEU A 332 -13.27 -13.64 -7.95
N VAL A 333 -12.82 -14.29 -6.88
CA VAL A 333 -13.23 -13.96 -5.51
C VAL A 333 -12.72 -12.57 -5.11
N ALA A 334 -11.46 -12.23 -5.40
CA ALA A 334 -10.89 -10.93 -5.09
C ALA A 334 -11.65 -9.79 -5.79
N LEU A 335 -11.98 -9.98 -7.07
CA LEU A 335 -12.76 -9.03 -7.85
C LEU A 335 -14.21 -8.92 -7.34
N ALA A 336 -14.88 -10.05 -7.05
CA ALA A 336 -16.26 -10.05 -6.55
C ALA A 336 -16.41 -9.41 -5.16
N THR A 337 -15.37 -9.47 -4.34
CA THR A 337 -15.36 -8.88 -3.00
C THR A 337 -14.79 -7.46 -2.98
N ASN A 338 -14.35 -6.93 -4.12
CA ASN A 338 -13.71 -5.63 -4.25
C ASN A 338 -12.50 -5.47 -3.30
N SER A 339 -11.83 -6.58 -2.98
CA SER A 339 -10.79 -6.68 -1.93
C SER A 339 -9.39 -6.31 -2.43
N HIS A 340 -9.26 -5.67 -3.59
CA HIS A 340 -7.97 -5.37 -4.20
C HIS A 340 -7.82 -3.86 -4.43
N GLY A 341 -6.93 -3.24 -3.65
CA GLY A 341 -6.54 -1.83 -3.66
C GLY A 341 -5.69 -1.43 -4.87
N LEU A 342 -5.95 -2.00 -6.03
CA LEU A 342 -5.14 -1.79 -7.23
C LEU A 342 -5.21 -0.33 -7.70
N ILE A 343 -4.05 0.19 -8.09
CA ILE A 343 -3.96 1.42 -8.87
C ILE A 343 -4.30 1.05 -10.30
N VAL A 344 -5.55 1.29 -10.67
CA VAL A 344 -6.05 1.15 -12.04
C VAL A 344 -6.34 2.56 -12.54
N GLU A 345 -5.81 2.94 -13.70
CA GLU A 345 -6.11 4.23 -14.32
C GLU A 345 -7.63 4.42 -14.45
N GLN A 346 -8.10 5.68 -14.33
CA GLN A 346 -9.53 6.02 -14.29
C GLN A 346 -10.35 5.47 -15.48
N HIS A 347 -9.69 5.13 -16.59
CA HIS A 347 -10.28 4.61 -17.83
C HIS A 347 -9.95 3.14 -18.14
N ALA A 348 -9.24 2.42 -17.27
CA ALA A 348 -8.82 1.07 -17.62
C ALA A 348 -10.02 0.11 -17.72
N SER A 349 -10.03 -0.64 -18.83
CA SER A 349 -11.02 -1.67 -19.13
C SER A 349 -11.06 -2.75 -18.05
N TRP A 350 -12.17 -3.47 -17.95
CA TRP A 350 -12.29 -4.59 -17.03
C TRP A 350 -11.25 -5.68 -17.33
N ALA A 351 -10.89 -5.83 -18.61
CA ALA A 351 -9.82 -6.68 -19.09
C ALA A 351 -8.44 -6.30 -18.48
N GLU A 352 -8.09 -5.01 -18.45
CA GLU A 352 -6.86 -4.53 -17.82
C GLU A 352 -6.85 -4.76 -16.30
N ARG A 353 -8.00 -4.60 -15.63
CA ARG A 353 -8.14 -4.91 -14.20
C ARG A 353 -7.87 -6.38 -13.91
N LEU A 354 -8.45 -7.26 -14.72
CA LEU A 354 -8.25 -8.71 -14.56
C LEU A 354 -6.80 -9.10 -14.82
N ALA A 355 -6.15 -8.52 -15.83
CA ALA A 355 -4.73 -8.74 -16.13
C ALA A 355 -3.82 -8.39 -14.94
N VAL A 356 -4.08 -7.26 -14.26
CA VAL A 356 -3.32 -6.85 -13.07
C VAL A 356 -3.49 -7.84 -11.91
N VAL A 357 -4.73 -8.26 -11.62
CA VAL A 357 -4.98 -9.23 -10.54
C VAL A 357 -4.32 -10.56 -10.85
N LEU A 358 -4.46 -11.05 -12.08
CA LEU A 358 -3.85 -12.29 -12.51
C LEU A 358 -2.33 -12.23 -12.37
N ALA A 359 -1.68 -11.17 -12.87
CA ALA A 359 -0.23 -11.01 -12.76
C ALA A 359 0.26 -11.07 -11.30
N CYS A 360 -0.47 -10.45 -10.37
CA CYS A 360 -0.15 -10.50 -8.94
C CYS A 360 -0.27 -11.93 -8.37
N LYS A 361 -1.33 -12.65 -8.76
CA LYS A 361 -1.63 -13.99 -8.24
C LYS A 361 -0.80 -15.10 -8.87
N THR A 362 -0.24 -14.87 -10.06
CA THR A 362 0.54 -15.85 -10.84
C THR A 362 2.04 -15.67 -10.70
N ALA A 363 2.50 -14.51 -10.21
CA ALA A 363 3.92 -14.24 -10.09
C ALA A 363 4.62 -15.25 -9.17
N VAL A 364 5.85 -15.62 -9.56
CA VAL A 364 6.83 -16.37 -8.75
C VAL A 364 6.80 -15.84 -7.33
N ARG A 365 6.72 -16.74 -6.35
CA ARG A 365 6.65 -16.34 -4.95
C ARG A 365 8.04 -15.94 -4.48
N ALA A 366 8.09 -15.02 -3.52
CA ALA A 366 9.30 -14.85 -2.72
C ALA A 366 9.65 -16.22 -2.10
N GLY A 367 10.84 -16.75 -2.41
CA GLY A 367 11.28 -18.07 -1.96
C GLY A 367 11.54 -19.10 -3.05
N ASP A 368 11.19 -18.88 -4.32
CA ASP A 368 11.52 -19.83 -5.38
C ASP A 368 13.01 -19.71 -5.77
N VAL A 369 13.67 -20.84 -6.04
CA VAL A 369 15.06 -20.86 -6.52
C VAL A 369 15.03 -20.80 -8.04
N LEU A 370 15.66 -19.78 -8.61
CA LEU A 370 15.79 -19.65 -10.07
C LEU A 370 17.18 -20.12 -10.50
N ALA A 371 17.25 -20.90 -11.56
CA ALA A 371 18.50 -21.19 -12.24
C ALA A 371 19.00 -19.93 -12.99
N ILE A 372 20.31 -19.84 -13.24
CA ILE A 372 20.91 -18.69 -13.93
C ILE A 372 20.21 -18.38 -15.28
N PRO A 373 19.91 -19.37 -16.15
CA PRO A 373 19.19 -19.10 -17.39
C PRO A 373 17.78 -18.52 -17.19
N GLU A 374 17.09 -18.89 -16.11
CA GLU A 374 15.76 -18.37 -15.77
C GLU A 374 15.86 -16.91 -15.29
N MET A 375 16.90 -16.58 -14.52
CA MET A 375 17.19 -15.21 -14.10
C MET A 375 17.53 -14.32 -15.30
N GLU A 376 18.37 -14.79 -16.22
CA GLU A 376 18.71 -14.08 -17.45
C GLU A 376 17.48 -13.84 -18.34
N ALA A 377 16.62 -14.85 -18.48
CA ALA A 377 15.36 -14.71 -19.21
C ALA A 377 14.44 -13.67 -18.55
N LEU A 378 14.35 -13.66 -17.21
CA LEU A 378 13.56 -12.68 -16.47
C LEU A 378 14.07 -11.25 -16.70
N LEU A 379 15.39 -11.01 -16.60
CA LEU A 379 15.98 -9.68 -16.80
C LEU A 379 15.80 -9.18 -18.23
N ARG A 380 15.98 -10.06 -19.22
CA ARG A 380 15.75 -9.73 -20.63
C ARG A 380 14.32 -9.26 -20.88
N ARG A 381 13.35 -10.05 -20.40
CA ARG A 381 11.92 -9.72 -20.53
C ARG A 381 11.54 -8.48 -19.74
N LEU A 382 12.13 -8.27 -18.57
CA LEU A 382 11.92 -7.04 -17.79
C LEU A 382 12.46 -5.82 -18.55
N GLY A 383 13.60 -5.93 -19.23
CA GLY A 383 14.14 -4.89 -20.11
C GLY A 383 13.31 -4.65 -21.38
N GLU A 384 12.40 -5.55 -21.74
CA GLU A 384 11.44 -5.37 -22.84
C GLU A 384 10.13 -4.71 -22.39
N ALA A 385 9.86 -4.69 -21.08
CA ALA A 385 8.65 -4.11 -20.52
C ALA A 385 8.60 -2.58 -20.70
N ARG A 386 7.42 -2.05 -21.05
CA ARG A 386 7.17 -0.60 -21.19
C ARG A 386 7.46 0.18 -19.91
N LEU A 387 7.23 -0.42 -18.75
CA LEU A 387 7.51 0.14 -17.42
C LEU A 387 8.37 -0.83 -16.61
N CYS A 388 9.63 -0.97 -17.00
CA CYS A 388 10.57 -1.90 -16.36
C CYS A 388 10.95 -1.52 -14.92
N ARG A 389 10.74 -0.27 -14.49
CA ARG A 389 11.21 0.29 -13.20
C ARG A 389 10.29 0.02 -12.01
N THR A 390 9.02 -0.29 -12.26
CA THR A 390 8.03 -0.47 -11.19
C THR A 390 7.14 -1.66 -11.48
N CYS A 391 6.69 -2.38 -10.45
CA CYS A 391 5.70 -3.46 -10.62
C CYS A 391 4.28 -2.90 -10.76
N ALA A 392 3.29 -3.78 -10.96
CA ALA A 392 1.88 -3.41 -11.09
C ALA A 392 1.33 -2.59 -9.90
N HIS A 393 1.97 -2.72 -8.73
CA HIS A 393 1.61 -2.02 -7.50
C HIS A 393 2.48 -0.79 -7.23
N GLY A 394 3.42 -0.44 -8.11
CA GLY A 394 4.33 0.69 -7.95
C GLY A 394 5.57 0.43 -7.10
N ARG A 395 5.85 -0.81 -6.69
CA ARG A 395 7.13 -1.19 -6.04
C ARG A 395 8.27 -1.09 -7.05
N PRO A 396 9.49 -0.67 -6.68
CA PRO A 396 10.63 -0.75 -7.58
C PRO A 396 10.93 -2.22 -7.90
N THR A 397 11.25 -2.49 -9.17
CA THR A 397 11.62 -3.84 -9.66
C THR A 397 13.10 -4.12 -9.51
N ALA A 398 13.93 -3.07 -9.64
CA ALA A 398 15.37 -3.15 -9.62
C ALA A 398 15.96 -1.93 -8.90
N ILE A 399 17.10 -2.15 -8.26
CA ILE A 399 17.86 -1.12 -7.59
C ILE A 399 19.33 -1.21 -7.98
N LEU A 400 19.98 -0.07 -8.16
CA LEU A 400 21.40 0.02 -8.54
C LEU A 400 22.25 0.43 -7.34
N LEU A 401 23.30 -0.32 -7.08
CA LEU A 401 24.44 0.07 -6.26
C LEU A 401 25.56 0.47 -7.21
N SER A 402 25.73 1.79 -7.40
CA SER A 402 26.75 2.29 -8.33
C SER A 402 28.16 2.00 -7.83
N HIS A 403 29.14 1.96 -8.74
CA HIS A 403 30.56 1.80 -8.35
C HIS A 403 31.01 2.88 -7.36
N ALA A 404 30.65 4.14 -7.61
CA ALA A 404 30.98 5.26 -6.71
C ALA A 404 30.33 5.11 -5.32
N GLN A 405 29.11 4.56 -5.25
CA GLN A 405 28.46 4.26 -3.97
C GLN A 405 29.20 3.13 -3.25
N LEU A 406 29.52 2.04 -3.93
CA LEU A 406 30.27 0.93 -3.34
C LEU A 406 31.63 1.39 -2.81
N GLU A 407 32.37 2.19 -3.57
CA GLU A 407 33.65 2.76 -3.14
C GLU A 407 33.50 3.57 -1.85
N ARG A 408 32.49 4.46 -1.79
CA ARG A 408 32.17 5.25 -0.60
C ARG A 408 31.87 4.40 0.63
N GLU A 409 31.02 3.38 0.48
CA GLU A 409 30.64 2.47 1.59
C GLU A 409 31.83 1.67 2.12
N PHE A 410 32.80 1.34 1.25
CA PHE A 410 34.04 0.69 1.65
C PHE A 410 35.16 1.67 2.06
N GLY A 411 34.87 2.97 2.14
CA GLY A 411 35.86 4.00 2.49
C GLY A 411 37.00 4.13 1.48
N ARG A 412 36.78 3.72 0.23
CA ARG A 412 37.72 3.85 -0.89
C ARG A 412 37.40 5.14 -1.64
N ARG A 413 38.45 5.89 -1.99
CA ARG A 413 38.34 7.17 -2.71
C ARG A 413 38.38 6.97 -4.20
#